data_AF-A0A2P4ZPF3-F1
#
_entry.id   AF-A0A2P4ZPF3-F1
#
_cell.length_a   1.000
_cell.length_b   1.000
_cell.length_c   1.000
_cell.angle_alpha   90.00
_cell.angle_beta   90.00
_cell.angle_gamma   90.00
#
_symmetry.space_group_name_H-M   'P 1'
#
loop_
_entity.id
_entity.type
_entity.pdbx_description
1 polymer ?
#
loop_
_entity_poly.entity_id
_entity_poly.type
_entity_poly.pdbx_seq_one_letter_code
_entity_poly.pdbx_strand_id
1 'polypeptide(L)' 'MHFNQILPCILVSATAAVAQLIPVGPIATVYREPNFQGRHFSVGKVGECVQLPDNIVGKVSSVKLQQFPEPFYVACALYS' A
#
# COMPACT_ATOMS: atom_id res chain seq x y z
N MET A 1 9.61 -37.33 -47.29
CA MET A 1 10.03 -36.14 -46.54
C MET A 1 9.03 -35.94 -45.41
N HIS A 2 9.40 -36.20 -44.16
CA HIS A 2 8.55 -35.82 -43.04
C HIS A 2 9.44 -35.35 -41.89
N PHE A 3 9.56 -34.03 -41.77
CA PHE A 3 10.35 -33.36 -40.75
C PHE A 3 9.34 -32.78 -39.75
N ASN A 4 9.13 -33.46 -38.63
CA ASN A 4 8.32 -32.94 -37.53
C ASN A 4 9.15 -31.87 -36.80
N GLN A 5 8.91 -30.60 -37.10
CA GLN A 5 9.42 -29.48 -36.31
C GLN A 5 8.55 -29.35 -35.06
N ILE A 6 9.00 -29.96 -33.97
CA ILE A 6 8.45 -29.72 -32.63
C ILE A 6 8.95 -28.34 -32.20
N LEU A 7 8.09 -27.34 -32.28
CA LEU A 7 8.38 -25.99 -31.80
C LEU A 7 8.59 -26.04 -30.27
N PRO A 8 9.74 -25.63 -29.72
CA PRO A 8 9.89 -25.54 -28.29
C PRO A 8 9.07 -24.34 -27.81
N CYS A 9 7.98 -24.59 -27.10
CA CYS A 9 7.26 -23.57 -26.34
C CYS A 9 8.23 -22.97 -25.32
N ILE A 10 8.79 -21.81 -25.65
CA ILE A 10 9.59 -21.01 -24.74
C ILE A 10 8.66 -20.57 -23.62
N LEU A 11 8.74 -21.26 -22.48
CA LEU A 11 8.13 -20.84 -21.24
C LEU A 11 8.85 -19.56 -20.80
N VAL A 12 8.30 -18.41 -21.20
CA VAL A 12 8.69 -17.11 -20.65
C VAL A 12 8.19 -17.09 -19.21
N SER A 13 9.03 -17.55 -18.30
CA SER A 13 8.86 -17.32 -16.88
C SER A 13 9.15 -15.85 -16.60
N ALA A 14 8.13 -15.01 -16.74
CA ALA A 14 8.16 -13.66 -16.20
C ALA A 14 8.16 -13.79 -14.67
N THR A 15 9.35 -13.85 -14.08
CA THR A 15 9.51 -13.56 -12.65
C THR A 15 9.14 -12.10 -12.46
N ALA A 16 7.86 -11.85 -12.17
CA ALA A 16 7.41 -10.62 -11.57
C ALA A 16 8.06 -10.56 -10.19
N ALA A 17 9.29 -10.06 -10.15
CA ALA A 17 9.92 -9.62 -8.93
C ALA A 17 9.08 -8.44 -8.46
N VAL A 18 8.06 -8.73 -7.65
CA VAL A 18 7.45 -7.78 -6.73
C VAL A 18 8.56 -7.38 -5.78
N ALA A 19 9.38 -6.44 -6.22
CA ALA A 19 10.29 -5.72 -5.35
C ALA A 19 9.40 -5.21 -4.22
N GLN A 20 9.53 -5.84 -3.05
CA GLN A 20 8.89 -5.38 -1.84
C GLN A 20 9.47 -3.99 -1.62
N LEU A 21 8.76 -2.97 -2.11
CA LEU A 21 9.01 -1.57 -1.84
C LEU A 21 8.88 -1.43 -0.34
N ILE A 22 9.99 -1.64 0.38
CA ILE A 22 10.09 -1.41 1.81
C ILE A 22 9.69 0.05 1.98
N PRO A 23 8.50 0.36 2.55
CA PRO A 23 8.07 1.73 2.66
C PRO A 23 9.06 2.41 3.59
N VAL A 24 9.81 3.39 3.08
CA VAL A 24 10.81 4.15 3.85
C VAL A 24 10.13 5.10 4.86
N GLY A 25 8.81 5.07 4.97
CA GLY A 25 8.01 5.92 5.86
C GLY A 25 6.60 5.36 6.07
N PRO A 26 5.79 6.04 6.90
CA PRO A 26 4.41 5.62 7.16
C PRO A 26 3.54 5.82 5.93
N ILE A 27 2.80 4.78 5.57
CA ILE A 27 1.90 4.71 4.43
C ILE A 27 0.74 5.70 4.56
N ALA A 28 0.26 5.89 5.80
CA ALA A 28 -0.75 6.87 6.12
C ALA A 28 -0.49 7.47 7.50
N THR A 29 -0.75 8.76 7.66
CA THR A 29 -0.78 9.42 8.96
C THR A 29 -2.17 9.99 9.19
N VAL A 30 -2.80 9.55 10.27
CA VAL A 30 -4.15 9.91 10.68
C VAL A 30 -4.06 11.03 11.70
N TYR A 31 -4.81 12.12 11.50
CA TYR A 31 -4.82 13.29 12.37
C TYR A 31 -6.19 13.49 12.99
N ARG A 32 -6.18 13.87 14.27
CA ARG A 32 -7.41 14.24 15.00
C ARG A 32 -7.95 15.58 14.52
N GLU A 33 -7.08 16.53 14.19
CA GLU A 33 -7.45 17.87 13.73
C GLU A 33 -7.44 17.97 12.18
N PRO A 34 -8.16 18.95 11.59
CA PRO A 34 -8.14 19.17 10.15
C PRO A 34 -6.77 19.68 9.67
N ASN A 35 -6.55 19.63 8.35
CA ASN A 35 -5.36 20.17 7.68
C ASN A 35 -4.02 19.55 8.16
N PHE A 36 -4.03 18.27 8.54
CA PHE A 36 -2.83 17.52 8.94
C PHE A 36 -2.11 18.08 10.17
N GLN A 37 -2.88 18.58 11.15
CA GLN A 37 -2.34 19.19 12.36
C GLN A 37 -2.65 18.38 13.62
N GLY A 38 -1.96 18.75 14.70
CA GLY A 38 -2.21 18.26 16.05
C GLY A 38 -1.87 16.78 16.27
N ARG A 39 -2.73 16.09 17.04
CA ARG A 39 -2.47 14.71 17.47
C ARG A 39 -2.61 13.77 16.30
N HIS A 40 -1.61 12.90 16.13
CA HIS A 40 -1.56 12.01 14.98
C HIS A 40 -1.07 10.61 15.34
N PHE A 41 -1.37 9.67 14.44
CA PHE A 41 -0.90 8.29 14.48
C PHE A 41 -0.51 7.85 13.07
N SER A 42 0.66 7.24 12.95
CA SER A 42 1.24 6.82 11.68
C SER A 42 1.12 5.31 11.48
N VAL A 43 0.55 4.92 10.35
CA VAL A 43 0.35 3.54 9.93
C VAL A 43 1.54 3.12 9.06
N GLY A 44 2.28 2.11 9.53
CA GLY A 44 3.52 1.67 8.88
C GLY A 44 3.38 0.51 7.88
N LYS A 45 2.22 -0.12 7.75
CA LYS A 45 2.02 -1.30 6.88
C LYS A 45 0.75 -1.21 6.02
N VAL A 46 0.82 -1.76 4.80
CA VAL A 46 -0.32 -1.91 3.88
C VAL A 46 -0.98 -3.27 4.13
N GLY A 47 -2.30 -3.33 4.03
CA GLY A 47 -3.04 -4.61 4.03
C GLY A 47 -3.38 -5.17 5.42
N GLU A 48 -2.98 -4.48 6.50
CA GLU A 48 -3.38 -4.82 7.86
C GLU A 48 -4.38 -3.78 8.39
N CYS A 49 -5.44 -4.23 9.05
CA CYS A 49 -6.28 -3.36 9.85
C CYS A 49 -5.54 -3.02 11.15
N VAL A 50 -5.36 -1.73 11.42
CA VAL A 50 -4.71 -1.26 12.64
C VAL A 50 -5.72 -0.58 13.55
N GLN A 51 -5.66 -0.89 14.84
CA GLN A 51 -6.47 -0.20 15.83
C GLN A 51 -5.89 1.18 16.09
N LEU A 52 -6.71 2.21 15.89
CA LEU A 52 -6.33 3.56 16.27
C LEU A 52 -6.29 3.68 17.80
N PRO A 53 -5.39 4.50 18.35
CA PRO A 53 -5.36 4.74 19.79
C PRO A 53 -6.58 5.56 20.24
N ASP A 54 -7.05 5.34 21.48
CA ASP A 54 -8.29 5.91 22.03
C ASP A 54 -8.41 7.43 21.90
N ASN A 55 -7.28 8.12 21.88
CA ASN A 55 -7.23 9.57 21.73
C ASN A 55 -7.44 10.08 20.30
N ILE A 56 -7.58 9.19 19.31
CA ILE A 56 -7.83 9.49 17.90
C ILE A 56 -9.11 8.81 17.41
N VAL A 57 -9.44 7.63 17.95
CA VAL A 57 -10.67 6.88 17.63
C VAL A 57 -11.91 7.79 17.71
N GLY A 58 -12.76 7.72 16.68
CA GLY A 58 -14.00 8.51 16.58
C GLY A 58 -13.79 10.03 16.39
N LYS A 59 -12.55 10.49 16.22
CA LYS A 59 -12.20 11.92 16.12
C LYS A 59 -11.26 12.22 14.96
N VAL A 60 -11.19 11.35 13.97
CA VAL A 60 -10.35 11.56 12.78
C VAL A 60 -10.92 12.70 11.93
N SER A 61 -10.12 13.74 11.69
CA SER A 61 -10.52 14.88 10.85
C SER A 61 -9.73 15.01 9.55
N SER A 62 -8.50 14.48 9.47
CA SER A 62 -7.74 14.46 8.23
C SER A 62 -6.76 13.29 8.16
N VAL A 63 -6.44 12.82 6.95
CA VAL A 63 -5.52 11.70 6.70
C VAL A 63 -4.55 12.08 5.59
N LYS A 64 -3.25 11.97 5.87
CA LYS A 64 -2.19 12.19 4.88
C LYS A 64 -1.68 10.83 4.39
N LEU A 65 -1.86 10.55 3.11
CA LEU A 65 -1.33 9.35 2.48
C LEU A 65 0.08 9.60 1.96
N GLN A 66 0.94 8.59 2.06
CA GLN A 66 2.22 8.61 1.38
C GLN A 66 1.98 8.51 -0.14
N GLN A 67 2.65 9.37 -0.89
CA GLN A 67 2.67 9.28 -2.34
C GLN A 67 3.63 8.17 -2.76
N PHE A 68 3.12 7.25 -3.56
CA PHE A 68 3.92 6.23 -4.22
C PHE A 68 4.02 6.57 -5.70
N PRO A 69 5.15 6.26 -6.37
CA PRO A 69 5.26 6.40 -7.81
C PRO A 69 4.25 5.48 -8.49
N GLU A 70 3.74 5.89 -9.66
CA GLU A 70 2.90 5.03 -10.48
C GLU A 70 3.61 3.70 -10.81
N PRO A 71 2.88 2.57 -10.91
CA PRO A 71 1.41 2.44 -10.92
C PRO A 71 0.78 2.20 -9.54
N PHE A 72 1.52 2.40 -8.45
CA PHE A 72 1.07 2.05 -7.10
C PHE A 72 0.19 3.17 -6.51
N TYR A 73 -0.96 2.80 -5.94
CA TYR A 73 -1.81 3.71 -5.18
C TYR A 73 -2.11 3.12 -3.80
N VAL A 74 -2.35 4.00 -2.83
CA VAL A 74 -2.76 3.61 -1.48
C VAL A 74 -4.14 4.17 -1.22
N ALA A 75 -5.03 3.31 -0.71
CA ALA A 75 -6.32 3.68 -0.20
C ALA A 75 -6.40 3.31 1.28
N CYS A 76 -7.07 4.13 2.08
CA CYS A 76 -7.37 3.84 3.47
C CYS A 76 -8.88 3.85 3.68
N ALA A 77 -9.39 2.79 4.30
CA ALA A 77 -10.76 2.75 4.80
C ALA A 77 -10.74 2.91 6.32
N LEU A 78 -11.65 3.74 6.83
CA LEU A 78 -11.87 3.92 8.26
C LEU A 78 -13.18 3.22 8.62
N TYR A 79 -13.13 2.39 9.66
CA TYR A 79 -14.28 1.66 10.18
C TYR A 79 -14.56 2.14 11.60
N SER A 80 -15.84 2.21 11.96
CA SER A 80 -16.33 2.62 13.29
C SER A 80 -17.05 1.47 13.97
#